data_AF-A0A6B0TB47-F1
#
_entry.id   AF-A0A6B0TB47-F1
#
_cell.length_a   1.000
_cell.length_b   1.000
_cell.length_c   1.000
_cell.angle_alpha   90.00
_cell.angle_beta   90.00
_cell.angle_gamma   90.00
#
_symmetry.space_group_name_H-M   'P 1'
#
loop_
_entity.id
_entity.type
_entity.pdbx_description
1 polymer ?
#
loop_
_entity_poly.entity_id
_entity_poly.type
_entity_poly.pdbx_seq_one_letter_code
_entity_poly.pdbx_strand_id
1 'polypeptide(L)'
;MHWSVVDAFASTVLSVEFGTGAFGHTPGSEGAFLWIGTAGMFLGMLYFIATGWGVTDSRMKKFYIVTTMIAAIAFSNYLAMATGFGVVDLAPLLEGVDEKPIYWARYTDWILTTPLLLYDLALLAGADTEDIATLISLDVMMIITGVIATLAVSPVDILGLDADGHRVLWWGVSTGFFVVLVYFLFAGLSDKVSQLDSETQGTFNLLRYLILLLWSAYPVWWLIGSEGLGVVGLTIETAGFAVLDLTAKVGFGIILLRSHSILESSAAPSGEATTADD
;
A
#
# COMPACT_ATOMS: atom_id res chain seq x y z
N MET A 1 3.21 -45.86 23.93
CA MET A 1 2.29 -45.62 22.80
C MET A 1 1.97 -44.14 22.55
N HIS A 2 2.57 -43.17 23.28
CA HIS A 2 2.16 -41.76 23.22
C HIS A 2 3.12 -40.83 22.45
N TRP A 3 4.24 -41.37 21.95
CA TRP A 3 5.30 -40.58 21.31
C TRP A 3 5.30 -40.67 19.77
N SER A 4 4.70 -41.71 19.17
CA SER A 4 4.75 -41.93 17.72
C SER A 4 3.92 -40.95 16.89
N VAL A 5 2.88 -40.33 17.48
CA VAL A 5 2.03 -39.36 16.76
C VAL A 5 2.68 -37.97 16.74
N VAL A 6 3.38 -37.61 17.81
CA VAL A 6 4.13 -36.35 17.89
C VAL A 6 5.35 -36.41 16.99
N ASP A 7 6.05 -37.55 16.94
CA ASP A 7 7.19 -37.75 16.04
C ASP A 7 6.75 -37.81 14.57
N ALA A 8 5.59 -38.40 14.26
CA ALA A 8 5.03 -38.38 12.90
C ALA A 8 4.61 -36.97 12.48
N PHE A 9 3.94 -36.21 13.36
CA PHE A 9 3.55 -34.82 13.10
C PHE A 9 4.77 -33.91 12.97
N ALA A 10 5.77 -34.06 13.84
CA ALA A 10 7.04 -33.36 13.74
C ALA A 10 7.78 -33.75 12.46
N SER A 11 7.79 -35.02 12.05
CA SER A 11 8.45 -35.45 10.81
C SER A 11 7.76 -34.90 9.56
N THR A 12 6.42 -34.80 9.52
CA THR A 12 5.67 -34.27 8.38
C THR A 12 5.73 -32.74 8.30
N VAL A 13 5.80 -32.06 9.45
CA VAL A 13 5.91 -30.58 9.53
C VAL A 13 7.36 -30.11 9.35
N LEU A 14 8.35 -30.89 9.84
CA LEU A 14 9.78 -30.61 9.68
C LEU A 14 10.37 -31.18 8.39
N SER A 15 9.67 -32.05 7.66
CA SER A 15 10.10 -32.49 6.32
C SER A 15 9.86 -31.45 5.23
N VAL A 16 9.16 -30.36 5.54
CA VAL A 16 9.25 -29.15 4.71
C VAL A 16 10.58 -28.50 5.09
N GLU A 17 11.67 -29.00 4.50
CA GLU A 17 12.86 -28.18 4.34
C GLU A 17 12.43 -26.95 3.54
N PHE A 18 12.10 -25.85 4.22
CA PHE A 18 12.26 -24.53 3.63
C PHE A 18 13.76 -24.37 3.40
N GLY A 19 14.28 -25.04 2.37
CA GLY A 19 15.63 -24.86 1.91
C GLY A 19 15.83 -23.38 1.65
N THR A 20 17.06 -22.90 1.82
CA THR A 20 17.44 -21.53 1.49
C THR A 20 17.13 -21.13 0.04
N GLY A 21 16.63 -22.05 -0.81
CA GLY A 21 16.11 -21.78 -2.14
C GLY A 21 14.65 -21.31 -2.21
N ALA A 22 13.86 -21.41 -1.13
CA ALA A 22 12.48 -20.88 -1.12
C ALA A 22 12.43 -19.35 -0.95
N PHE A 23 13.46 -18.77 -0.32
CA PHE A 23 13.63 -17.33 -0.15
C PHE A 23 14.88 -16.91 -0.92
N GLY A 24 14.75 -16.03 -1.91
CA GLY A 24 15.86 -15.68 -2.82
C GLY A 24 15.63 -16.19 -4.23
N HIS A 25 14.68 -15.59 -4.93
CA HIS A 25 14.55 -15.73 -6.38
C HIS A 25 15.29 -14.56 -7.04
N THR A 26 16.17 -14.84 -8.02
CA THR A 26 16.85 -13.76 -8.76
C THR A 26 15.85 -13.20 -9.77
N PRO A 27 15.43 -11.92 -9.66
CA PRO A 27 14.47 -11.36 -10.60
C PRO A 27 14.93 -11.53 -12.05
N GLY A 28 13.99 -11.91 -12.92
CA GLY A 28 14.20 -12.02 -14.36
C GLY A 28 14.21 -10.67 -15.06
N SER A 29 13.56 -10.59 -16.22
CA SER A 29 13.46 -9.34 -16.99
C SER A 29 12.71 -8.22 -16.25
N GLU A 30 11.85 -8.57 -15.30
CA GLU A 30 11.16 -7.62 -14.42
C GLU A 30 12.10 -6.87 -13.46
N GLY A 31 13.31 -7.40 -13.23
CA GLY A 31 14.30 -6.79 -12.35
C GLY A 31 14.67 -5.35 -12.74
N ALA A 32 14.63 -5.02 -14.04
CA ALA A 32 14.86 -3.65 -14.52
C ALA A 32 13.85 -2.66 -13.91
N PHE A 33 12.58 -3.03 -13.83
CA PHE A 33 11.52 -2.19 -13.27
C PHE A 33 11.59 -2.10 -11.74
N LEU A 34 12.07 -3.15 -11.06
CA LEU A 34 12.35 -3.10 -9.63
C LEU A 34 13.49 -2.13 -9.31
N TRP A 35 14.55 -2.10 -10.12
CA TRP A 35 15.63 -1.12 -9.98
C TRP A 35 15.18 0.30 -10.30
N ILE A 36 14.33 0.50 -11.31
CA ILE A 36 13.71 1.80 -11.60
C ILE A 36 12.87 2.27 -10.40
N GLY A 37 12.03 1.40 -9.84
CA GLY A 37 11.25 1.70 -8.65
C GLY A 37 12.14 2.05 -7.44
N THR A 38 13.20 1.25 -7.22
CA THR A 38 14.20 1.50 -6.16
C THR A 38 14.82 2.89 -6.29
N ALA A 39 15.34 3.22 -7.48
CA ALA A 39 15.97 4.50 -7.73
C ALA A 39 14.99 5.66 -7.62
N GLY A 40 13.77 5.52 -8.17
CA GLY A 40 12.74 6.55 -8.12
C GLY A 40 12.27 6.86 -6.70
N MET A 41 12.06 5.83 -5.87
CA MET A 41 11.70 6.01 -4.46
C MET A 41 12.83 6.64 -3.66
N PHE A 42 14.07 6.23 -3.91
CA PHE A 42 15.25 6.82 -3.26
C PHE A 42 15.41 8.31 -3.61
N LEU A 43 15.28 8.66 -4.90
CA LEU A 43 15.34 10.05 -5.35
C LEU A 43 14.19 10.89 -4.79
N GLY A 44 12.98 10.35 -4.74
CA GLY A 44 11.83 10.99 -4.09
C GLY A 44 12.08 11.24 -2.60
N MET A 45 12.60 10.25 -1.88
CA MET A 45 12.99 10.38 -0.48
C MET A 45 14.01 11.50 -0.27
N LEU A 46 15.09 11.52 -1.06
CA LEU A 46 16.10 12.59 -0.99
C LEU A 46 15.51 13.97 -1.29
N TYR A 47 14.62 14.05 -2.28
CA TYR A 47 13.92 15.29 -2.61
C TYR A 47 13.09 15.81 -1.43
N PHE A 48 12.30 14.96 -0.76
CA PHE A 48 11.48 15.37 0.40
C PHE A 48 12.34 15.76 1.61
N ILE A 49 13.46 15.07 1.86
CA ILE A 49 14.42 15.46 2.90
C ILE A 49 14.99 16.84 2.60
N ALA A 50 15.40 17.09 1.35
CA ALA A 50 16.01 18.36 0.95
C ALA A 50 15.02 19.53 1.02
N THR A 51 13.77 19.35 0.58
CA THR A 51 12.75 20.40 0.61
C THR A 51 12.16 20.62 2.00
N GLY A 52 12.15 19.60 2.85
CA GLY A 52 11.77 19.72 4.26
C GLY A 52 12.88 20.27 5.15
N TRP A 53 14.09 20.47 4.62
CA TRP A 53 15.23 20.93 5.41
C TRP A 53 14.99 22.34 5.95
N GLY A 54 15.00 22.49 7.27
CA GLY A 54 14.81 23.78 7.93
C GLY A 54 13.35 24.17 8.17
N VAL A 55 12.37 23.33 7.81
CA VAL A 55 10.97 23.53 8.24
C VAL A 55 10.93 23.47 9.77
N THR A 56 10.48 24.56 10.41
CA THR A 56 10.39 24.65 11.88
C THR A 56 8.99 24.39 12.42
N ASP A 57 7.95 24.70 11.63
CA ASP A 57 6.56 24.51 12.01
C ASP A 57 6.26 23.03 12.34
N SER A 58 5.60 22.82 13.47
CA SER A 58 5.36 21.49 14.02
C SER A 58 4.38 20.66 13.19
N ARG A 59 3.44 21.31 12.50
CA ARG A 59 2.42 20.64 11.69
C ARG A 59 3.00 20.28 10.33
N MET A 60 3.68 21.22 9.66
CA MET A 60 4.38 20.96 8.42
C MET A 60 5.42 19.85 8.55
N LYS A 61 6.17 19.80 9.66
CA LYS A 61 7.10 18.70 9.96
C LYS A 61 6.42 17.34 9.89
N LYS A 62 5.17 17.20 10.33
CA LYS A 62 4.45 15.92 10.27
C LYS A 62 4.32 15.44 8.83
N PHE A 63 3.84 16.30 7.92
CA PHE A 63 3.71 15.96 6.50
C PHE A 63 5.06 15.57 5.89
N TYR A 64 6.12 16.35 6.12
CA TYR A 64 7.45 16.01 5.61
C TYR A 64 7.98 14.68 6.16
N ILE A 65 7.81 14.42 7.45
CA ILE A 65 8.24 13.15 8.07
C ILE A 65 7.46 11.98 7.46
N VAL A 66 6.13 12.07 7.41
CA VAL A 66 5.25 11.00 6.90
C VAL A 66 5.54 10.73 5.42
N THR A 67 5.54 11.76 4.58
CA THR A 67 5.82 11.64 3.14
C THR A 67 7.24 11.10 2.87
N THR A 68 8.25 11.51 3.64
CA THR A 68 9.61 10.95 3.53
C THR A 68 9.64 9.48 3.94
N MET A 69 8.94 9.11 5.03
CA MET A 69 8.85 7.72 5.48
C MET A 69 8.17 6.82 4.45
N ILE A 70 7.12 7.30 3.78
CA ILE A 70 6.47 6.58 2.68
C ILE A 70 7.50 6.22 1.60
N ALA A 71 8.30 7.19 1.15
CA ALA A 71 9.33 6.97 0.14
C ALA A 71 10.46 6.04 0.64
N ALA A 72 10.87 6.16 1.90
CA ALA A 72 11.91 5.33 2.51
C ALA A 72 11.49 3.85 2.66
N ILE A 73 10.24 3.61 3.07
CA ILE A 73 9.66 2.26 3.19
C ILE A 73 9.57 1.62 1.80
N ALA A 74 9.03 2.36 0.82
CA ALA A 74 8.92 1.87 -0.55
C ALA A 74 10.30 1.60 -1.18
N PHE A 75 11.27 2.48 -0.98
CA PHE A 75 12.67 2.26 -1.39
C PHE A 75 13.22 0.95 -0.81
N SER A 76 13.04 0.72 0.49
CA SER A 76 13.56 -0.47 1.18
C SER A 76 12.95 -1.75 0.63
N ASN A 77 11.63 -1.76 0.38
CA ASN A 77 10.93 -2.92 -0.16
C ASN A 77 11.24 -3.15 -1.65
N TYR A 78 11.36 -2.09 -2.46
CA TYR A 78 11.80 -2.21 -3.85
C TYR A 78 13.23 -2.76 -3.95
N LEU A 79 14.13 -2.31 -3.07
CA LEU A 79 15.49 -2.87 -2.99
C LEU A 79 15.46 -4.34 -2.57
N ALA A 80 14.62 -4.70 -1.59
CA ALA A 80 14.43 -6.09 -1.18
C ALA A 80 13.96 -6.97 -2.35
N MET A 81 12.98 -6.51 -3.13
CA MET A 81 12.51 -7.22 -4.33
C MET A 81 13.61 -7.30 -5.39
N ALA A 82 14.29 -6.20 -5.69
CA ALA A 82 15.34 -6.13 -6.72
C ALA A 82 16.54 -7.03 -6.42
N THR A 83 16.82 -7.26 -5.13
CA THR A 83 17.91 -8.14 -4.66
C THR A 83 17.46 -9.58 -4.43
N GLY A 84 16.19 -9.91 -4.69
CA GLY A 84 15.63 -11.25 -4.59
C GLY A 84 15.17 -11.67 -3.20
N PHE A 85 15.40 -10.87 -2.16
CA PHE A 85 14.89 -11.16 -0.80
C PHE A 85 13.36 -11.03 -0.72
N GLY A 86 12.80 -10.02 -1.39
CA GLY A 86 11.38 -9.66 -1.36
C GLY A 86 10.47 -10.52 -2.25
N VAL A 87 10.93 -11.71 -2.64
CA VAL A 87 10.20 -12.65 -3.50
C VAL A 87 10.28 -14.07 -2.94
N VAL A 88 9.18 -14.81 -3.10
CA VAL A 88 9.04 -16.23 -2.74
C VAL A 88 8.46 -16.97 -3.93
N ASP A 89 8.95 -18.16 -4.24
CA ASP A 89 8.35 -19.02 -5.26
C ASP A 89 7.35 -19.99 -4.62
N LEU A 90 6.08 -19.90 -5.02
CA LEU A 90 5.01 -20.78 -4.52
C LEU A 90 4.82 -22.03 -5.37
N ALA A 91 5.54 -22.20 -6.49
CA ALA A 91 5.44 -23.39 -7.33
C ALA A 91 5.58 -24.72 -6.56
N PRO A 92 6.48 -24.86 -5.55
CA PRO A 92 6.58 -26.10 -4.78
C PRO A 92 5.31 -26.48 -4.00
N LEU A 93 4.38 -25.55 -3.80
CA LEU A 93 3.11 -25.76 -3.11
C LEU A 93 1.93 -25.99 -4.06
N LEU A 94 2.17 -25.95 -5.38
CA LEU A 94 1.14 -25.98 -6.41
C LEU A 94 1.40 -27.15 -7.37
N GLU A 95 0.43 -28.06 -7.50
CA GLU A 95 0.57 -29.20 -8.40
C GLU A 95 0.63 -28.77 -9.88
N GLY A 96 1.65 -29.23 -10.61
CA GLY A 96 1.79 -28.98 -12.05
C GLY A 96 2.18 -27.56 -12.43
N VAL A 97 2.65 -26.76 -11.48
CA VAL A 97 3.14 -25.39 -11.71
C VAL A 97 4.66 -25.39 -11.64
N ASP A 98 5.31 -24.94 -12.72
CA ASP A 98 6.77 -24.90 -12.79
C ASP A 98 7.37 -23.69 -12.04
N GLU A 99 6.68 -22.55 -12.05
CA GLU A 99 7.16 -21.30 -11.46
C GLU A 99 5.96 -20.40 -11.06
N LYS A 100 5.99 -19.87 -9.82
CA LYS A 100 5.00 -18.92 -9.30
C LYS A 100 5.67 -17.92 -8.34
N PRO A 101 6.51 -17.00 -8.85
CA PRO A 101 7.17 -15.98 -8.06
C PRO A 101 6.12 -14.98 -7.56
N ILE A 102 6.14 -14.75 -6.25
CA ILE A 102 5.29 -13.80 -5.55
C ILE A 102 6.18 -12.76 -4.89
N TYR A 103 6.03 -11.51 -5.30
CA TYR A 103 6.71 -10.36 -4.71
C TYR A 103 6.03 -9.94 -3.39
N TRP A 104 6.19 -10.75 -2.35
CA TRP A 104 5.56 -10.54 -1.04
C TRP A 104 5.93 -9.19 -0.40
N ALA A 105 7.11 -8.64 -0.70
CA ALA A 105 7.56 -7.37 -0.16
C ALA A 105 6.71 -6.17 -0.61
N ARG A 106 5.88 -6.32 -1.67
CA ARG A 106 4.86 -5.32 -2.00
C ARG A 106 3.88 -5.11 -0.86
N TYR A 107 3.48 -6.18 -0.18
CA TYR A 107 2.49 -6.10 0.89
C TYR A 107 3.08 -5.55 2.19
N THR A 108 4.36 -5.77 2.48
CA THR A 108 5.04 -5.10 3.59
C THR A 108 5.31 -3.62 3.32
N ASP A 109 5.47 -3.21 2.05
CA ASP A 109 5.40 -1.80 1.67
C ASP A 109 3.99 -1.26 1.94
N TRP A 110 2.98 -1.83 1.25
CA TRP A 110 1.64 -1.27 1.25
C TRP A 110 1.02 -1.20 2.65
N ILE A 111 1.12 -2.25 3.47
CA ILE A 111 0.56 -2.23 4.84
C ILE A 111 1.12 -1.11 5.72
N LEU A 112 2.29 -0.55 5.37
CA LEU A 112 2.89 0.57 6.07
C LEU A 112 2.66 1.90 5.34
N THR A 113 2.73 1.93 4.01
CA THR A 113 2.65 3.18 3.24
C THR A 113 1.23 3.64 2.95
N THR A 114 0.27 2.73 2.75
CA THR A 114 -1.13 3.10 2.52
C THR A 114 -1.77 3.75 3.75
N PRO A 115 -1.54 3.29 5.00
CA PRO A 115 -2.00 4.02 6.18
C PRO A 115 -1.38 5.41 6.32
N LEU A 116 -0.09 5.56 5.97
CA LEU A 116 0.61 6.84 6.02
C LEU A 116 0.07 7.83 4.97
N LEU A 117 -0.26 7.35 3.76
CA LEU A 117 -0.90 8.18 2.73
C LEU A 117 -2.28 8.67 3.17
N LEU A 118 -3.08 7.78 3.80
CA LEU A 118 -4.38 8.16 4.37
C LEU A 118 -4.23 9.12 5.54
N TYR A 119 -3.20 8.93 6.37
CA TYR A 119 -2.89 9.84 7.47
C TYR A 119 -2.57 11.25 6.96
N ASP A 120 -1.74 11.39 5.92
CA ASP A 120 -1.47 12.68 5.28
C ASP A 120 -2.76 13.34 4.73
N LEU A 121 -3.61 12.59 4.02
CA LEU A 121 -4.90 13.12 3.55
C LEU A 121 -5.83 13.53 4.69
N ALA A 122 -5.92 12.72 5.73
CA ALA A 122 -6.80 12.97 6.87
C ALA A 122 -6.32 14.17 7.69
N LEU A 123 -5.01 14.33 7.90
CA LEU A 123 -4.41 15.51 8.50
C LEU A 123 -4.67 16.79 7.68
N LEU A 124 -4.62 16.68 6.36
CA LEU A 124 -4.93 17.79 5.45
C LEU A 124 -6.42 18.17 5.53
N ALA A 125 -7.29 17.18 5.67
CA ALA A 125 -8.74 17.38 5.82
C ALA A 125 -9.16 17.92 7.19
N GLY A 126 -8.25 17.98 8.18
CA GLY A 126 -8.61 18.27 9.57
C GLY A 126 -9.46 17.17 10.24
N ALA A 127 -9.25 15.91 9.83
CA ALA A 127 -9.95 14.75 10.37
C ALA A 127 -9.68 14.54 11.87
N ASP A 128 -10.68 14.01 12.58
CA ASP A 128 -10.54 13.61 13.97
C ASP A 128 -9.90 12.21 14.08
N THR A 129 -9.69 11.75 15.32
CA THR A 129 -8.98 10.48 15.57
C THR A 129 -9.82 9.29 15.12
N GLU A 130 -11.14 9.38 15.27
CA GLU A 130 -12.09 8.34 14.85
C GLU A 130 -12.09 8.13 13.33
N ASP A 131 -12.10 9.22 12.55
CA ASP A 131 -11.99 9.16 11.09
C ASP A 131 -10.66 8.55 10.64
N ILE A 132 -9.55 9.01 11.23
CA ILE A 132 -8.21 8.49 10.93
C ILE A 132 -8.13 7.00 11.25
N ALA A 133 -8.59 6.59 12.44
CA ALA A 133 -8.58 5.20 12.86
C ALA A 133 -9.46 4.31 11.95
N THR A 134 -10.60 4.82 11.50
CA THR A 134 -11.50 4.12 10.58
C THR A 134 -10.82 3.88 9.23
N LEU A 135 -10.25 4.93 8.63
CA LEU A 135 -9.55 4.83 7.35
C LEU A 135 -8.37 3.85 7.42
N ILE A 136 -7.52 3.98 8.44
CA ILE A 136 -6.36 3.10 8.63
C ILE A 136 -6.79 1.65 8.88
N SER A 137 -7.84 1.41 9.68
CA SER A 137 -8.29 0.05 9.97
C SER A 137 -8.84 -0.65 8.72
N LEU A 138 -9.65 0.05 7.93
CA LEU A 138 -10.16 -0.48 6.66
C LEU A 138 -9.02 -0.77 5.68
N ASP A 139 -8.03 0.11 5.62
CA ASP A 139 -6.84 -0.04 4.78
C ASP A 139 -5.98 -1.25 5.18
N VAL A 140 -5.68 -1.40 6.47
CA VAL A 140 -4.93 -2.56 6.97
C VAL A 140 -5.68 -3.86 6.69
N MET A 141 -7.01 -3.88 6.88
CA MET A 141 -7.84 -5.05 6.54
C MET A 141 -7.84 -5.34 5.03
N MET A 142 -7.89 -4.31 4.19
CA MET A 142 -7.73 -4.44 2.74
C MET A 142 -6.38 -5.09 2.38
N ILE A 143 -5.27 -4.62 2.94
CA ILE A 143 -3.95 -5.18 2.63
C ILE A 143 -3.78 -6.60 3.19
N ILE A 144 -4.20 -6.87 4.43
CA ILE A 144 -4.13 -8.22 5.03
C ILE A 144 -4.92 -9.23 4.19
N THR A 145 -6.14 -8.89 3.79
CA THR A 145 -6.94 -9.79 2.95
C THR A 145 -6.38 -9.93 1.54
N GLY A 146 -5.69 -8.92 1.01
CA GLY A 146 -4.90 -9.02 -0.23
C GLY A 146 -3.69 -9.96 -0.10
N VAL A 147 -3.02 -9.98 1.06
CA VAL A 147 -1.97 -10.97 1.36
C VAL A 147 -2.57 -12.39 1.35
N ILE A 148 -3.72 -12.58 2.01
CA ILE A 148 -4.40 -13.88 2.02
C ILE A 148 -4.77 -14.31 0.59
N ALA A 149 -5.30 -13.40 -0.23
CA ALA A 149 -5.58 -13.67 -1.64
C ALA A 149 -4.32 -14.11 -2.40
N THR A 150 -3.17 -13.53 -2.08
CA THR A 150 -1.92 -13.75 -2.80
C THR A 150 -1.19 -15.01 -2.37
N LEU A 151 -1.39 -15.44 -1.12
CA LEU A 151 -0.77 -16.65 -0.55
C LEU A 151 -1.72 -17.84 -0.50
N ALA A 152 -2.99 -17.68 -0.90
CA ALA A 152 -3.92 -18.79 -1.02
C ALA A 152 -3.44 -19.76 -2.12
N VAL A 153 -3.02 -20.95 -1.66
CA VAL A 153 -2.54 -22.08 -2.49
C VAL A 153 -3.43 -23.33 -2.33
N SER A 154 -4.39 -23.31 -1.40
CA SER A 154 -5.30 -24.43 -1.13
C SER A 154 -6.70 -24.17 -1.67
N PRO A 155 -7.47 -25.21 -2.05
CA PRO A 155 -8.88 -25.07 -2.39
C PRO A 155 -9.76 -24.70 -1.18
N VAL A 156 -11.02 -24.35 -1.45
CA VAL A 156 -12.09 -24.19 -0.45
C VAL A 156 -13.20 -25.19 -0.74
N ASP A 157 -13.05 -26.41 -0.21
CA ASP A 157 -13.95 -27.55 -0.49
C ASP A 157 -15.41 -27.24 -0.20
N ILE A 158 -15.68 -26.52 0.90
CA ILE A 158 -17.05 -26.15 1.32
C ILE A 158 -17.76 -25.23 0.31
N LEU A 159 -17.01 -24.54 -0.55
CA LEU A 159 -17.53 -23.66 -1.61
C LEU A 159 -17.31 -24.25 -3.01
N GLY A 160 -16.67 -25.42 -3.13
CA GLY A 160 -16.30 -26.02 -4.41
C GLY A 160 -15.34 -25.17 -5.23
N LEU A 161 -14.50 -24.35 -4.58
CA LEU A 161 -13.52 -23.49 -5.24
C LEU A 161 -12.16 -24.19 -5.24
N ASP A 162 -11.49 -24.17 -6.39
CA ASP A 162 -10.08 -24.52 -6.50
C ASP A 162 -9.18 -23.42 -5.88
N ALA A 163 -7.86 -23.59 -5.96
CA ALA A 163 -6.91 -22.63 -5.40
C ALA A 163 -7.10 -21.23 -6.03
N ASP A 164 -7.28 -21.14 -7.36
CA ASP A 164 -7.49 -19.86 -8.04
C ASP A 164 -8.81 -19.20 -7.64
N GLY A 165 -9.89 -19.98 -7.50
CA GLY A 165 -11.16 -19.51 -6.95
C GLY A 165 -11.02 -18.98 -5.51
N HIS A 166 -10.18 -19.62 -4.68
CA HIS A 166 -9.88 -19.14 -3.34
C HIS A 166 -9.15 -17.79 -3.35
N ARG A 167 -8.20 -17.60 -4.27
CA ARG A 167 -7.49 -16.32 -4.46
C ARG A 167 -8.45 -15.21 -4.86
N VAL A 168 -9.32 -15.48 -5.85
CA VAL A 168 -10.32 -14.51 -6.33
C VAL A 168 -11.35 -14.16 -5.25
N LEU A 169 -11.73 -15.13 -4.42
CA LEU A 169 -12.63 -14.88 -3.28
C LEU A 169 -12.04 -13.83 -2.32
N TRP A 170 -10.79 -14.01 -1.89
CA TRP A 170 -10.13 -13.08 -0.98
C TRP A 170 -9.78 -11.74 -1.63
N TRP A 171 -9.46 -11.74 -2.93
CA TRP A 171 -9.37 -10.50 -3.71
C TRP A 171 -10.68 -9.71 -3.66
N GLY A 172 -11.83 -10.38 -3.77
CA GLY A 172 -13.15 -9.77 -3.65
C GLY A 172 -13.39 -9.18 -2.25
N VAL A 173 -12.96 -9.87 -1.19
CA VAL A 173 -13.02 -9.37 0.19
C VAL A 173 -12.16 -8.12 0.37
N SER A 174 -10.91 -8.15 -0.11
CA SER A 174 -9.98 -7.00 -0.09
C SER A 174 -10.55 -5.80 -0.84
N THR A 175 -11.10 -6.03 -2.03
CA THR A 175 -11.77 -5.00 -2.83
C THR A 175 -13.03 -4.45 -2.13
N GLY A 176 -13.74 -5.28 -1.37
CA GLY A 176 -14.85 -4.85 -0.52
C GLY A 176 -14.41 -3.84 0.54
N PHE A 177 -13.31 -4.12 1.25
CA PHE A 177 -12.72 -3.17 2.19
C PHE A 177 -12.28 -1.87 1.50
N PHE A 178 -11.68 -1.96 0.30
CA PHE A 178 -11.33 -0.79 -0.52
C PHE A 178 -12.57 0.07 -0.85
N VAL A 179 -13.67 -0.54 -1.28
CA VAL A 179 -14.91 0.20 -1.62
C VAL A 179 -15.47 0.92 -0.39
N VAL A 180 -15.46 0.27 0.77
CA VAL A 180 -15.89 0.90 2.04
C VAL A 180 -14.93 2.04 2.44
N LEU A 181 -13.62 1.84 2.29
CA LEU A 181 -12.62 2.89 2.51
C LEU A 181 -12.88 4.10 1.63
N VAL A 182 -13.11 3.90 0.32
CA VAL A 182 -13.45 4.98 -0.62
C VAL A 182 -14.73 5.70 -0.18
N TYR A 183 -15.75 4.98 0.27
CA TYR A 183 -16.95 5.60 0.81
C TYR A 183 -16.64 6.55 1.98
N PHE A 184 -15.84 6.13 2.97
CA PHE A 184 -15.46 7.00 4.09
C PHE A 184 -14.57 8.17 3.66
N LEU A 185 -13.65 7.95 2.71
CA LEU A 185 -12.78 9.01 2.19
C LEU A 185 -13.57 10.10 1.46
N PHE A 186 -14.67 9.74 0.77
CA PHE A 186 -15.50 10.69 0.06
C PHE A 186 -16.63 11.24 0.91
N ALA A 187 -17.45 10.40 1.52
CA ALA A 187 -18.60 10.83 2.30
C ALA A 187 -18.19 11.31 3.71
N GLY A 188 -17.36 10.54 4.41
CA GLY A 188 -16.99 10.82 5.81
C GLY A 188 -16.20 12.11 6.01
N LEU A 189 -15.32 12.46 5.07
CA LEU A 189 -14.51 13.68 5.16
C LEU A 189 -15.12 14.91 4.49
N SER A 190 -16.25 14.79 3.77
CA SER A 190 -16.78 15.90 2.97
C SER A 190 -17.14 17.13 3.80
N ASP A 191 -17.78 16.96 4.96
CA ASP A 191 -18.17 18.09 5.81
C ASP A 191 -16.95 18.83 6.34
N LYS A 192 -15.91 18.10 6.76
CA LYS A 192 -14.65 18.69 7.26
C LYS A 192 -13.93 19.45 6.17
N VAL A 193 -13.83 18.88 4.98
CA VAL A 193 -13.21 19.52 3.82
C VAL A 193 -13.96 20.79 3.42
N SER A 194 -15.29 20.81 3.51
CA SER A 194 -16.09 21.99 3.15
C SER A 194 -15.82 23.23 4.02
N GLN A 195 -15.22 23.05 5.20
CA GLN A 195 -14.88 24.11 6.15
C GLN A 195 -13.47 24.68 5.94
N LEU A 196 -12.65 24.07 5.08
CA LEU A 196 -11.28 24.52 4.81
C LEU A 196 -11.27 25.71 3.85
N ASP A 197 -10.14 26.41 3.73
CA ASP A 197 -9.97 27.41 2.69
C ASP A 197 -9.96 26.78 1.28
N SER A 198 -10.27 27.57 0.26
CA SER A 198 -10.44 27.07 -1.12
C SER A 198 -9.17 26.44 -1.71
N GLU A 199 -7.98 26.89 -1.30
CA GLU A 199 -6.71 26.35 -1.78
C GLU A 199 -6.47 24.95 -1.21
N THR A 200 -6.67 24.79 0.10
CA THR A 200 -6.59 23.50 0.79
C THR A 200 -7.63 22.53 0.26
N GLN A 201 -8.88 22.96 0.08
CA GLN A 201 -9.93 22.14 -0.53
C GLN A 201 -9.53 21.64 -1.92
N GLY A 202 -8.94 22.51 -2.74
CA GLY A 202 -8.46 22.16 -4.08
C GLY A 202 -7.38 21.07 -4.03
N THR A 203 -6.40 21.22 -3.13
CA THR A 203 -5.31 20.24 -2.97
C THR A 203 -5.80 18.92 -2.41
N PHE A 204 -6.64 18.94 -1.37
CA PHE A 204 -7.26 17.73 -0.84
C PHE A 204 -8.05 16.99 -1.92
N ASN A 205 -8.89 17.69 -2.69
CA ASN A 205 -9.67 17.07 -3.76
C ASN A 205 -8.78 16.45 -4.84
N LEU A 206 -7.73 17.16 -5.27
CA LEU A 206 -6.77 16.65 -6.24
C LEU A 206 -6.13 15.34 -5.75
N LEU A 207 -5.62 15.34 -4.52
CA LEU A 207 -4.98 14.17 -3.92
C LEU A 207 -5.98 13.01 -3.69
N ARG A 208 -7.21 13.32 -3.25
CA ARG A 208 -8.29 12.34 -3.06
C ARG A 208 -8.66 11.63 -4.38
N TYR A 209 -8.83 12.38 -5.47
CA TYR A 209 -9.12 11.79 -6.78
C TYR A 209 -7.92 11.06 -7.37
N LEU A 210 -6.69 11.54 -7.12
CA LEU A 210 -5.47 10.84 -7.49
C LEU A 210 -5.40 9.46 -6.82
N ILE A 211 -5.64 9.40 -5.49
CA ILE A 211 -5.71 8.14 -4.76
C ILE A 211 -6.81 7.24 -5.33
N LEU A 212 -8.03 7.74 -5.52
CA LEU A 212 -9.13 6.94 -6.07
C LEU A 212 -8.75 6.29 -7.41
N LEU A 213 -8.22 7.07 -8.35
CA LEU A 213 -7.84 6.59 -9.67
C LEU A 213 -6.73 5.54 -9.59
N LEU A 214 -5.65 5.86 -8.89
CA LEU A 214 -4.48 4.99 -8.81
C LEU A 214 -4.80 3.71 -8.02
N TRP A 215 -5.44 3.84 -6.85
CA TRP A 215 -5.72 2.70 -5.98
C TRP A 215 -6.75 1.75 -6.59
N SER A 216 -7.70 2.26 -7.38
CA SER A 216 -8.62 1.40 -8.14
C SER A 216 -7.89 0.55 -9.20
N ALA A 217 -6.73 0.99 -9.68
CA ALA A 217 -5.94 0.24 -10.64
C ALA A 217 -5.25 -0.98 -10.01
N TYR A 218 -4.85 -0.93 -8.73
CA TYR A 218 -4.14 -2.04 -8.06
C TYR A 218 -4.93 -3.37 -8.05
N PRO A 219 -6.20 -3.43 -7.60
CA PRO A 219 -6.94 -4.69 -7.59
C PRO A 219 -7.22 -5.19 -9.01
N VAL A 220 -7.40 -4.28 -9.98
CA VAL A 220 -7.57 -4.67 -11.40
C VAL A 220 -6.26 -5.26 -11.95
N TRP A 221 -5.13 -4.61 -11.66
CA TRP A 221 -3.81 -5.02 -12.13
C TRP A 221 -3.40 -6.37 -11.54
N TRP A 222 -3.64 -6.56 -10.24
CA TRP A 222 -3.46 -7.85 -9.56
C TRP A 222 -4.34 -8.94 -10.17
N LEU A 223 -5.61 -8.64 -10.47
CA LEU A 223 -6.55 -9.63 -11.00
C LEU A 223 -6.16 -10.11 -12.39
N ILE A 224 -5.67 -9.23 -13.25
CA ILE A 224 -5.22 -9.61 -14.61
C ILE A 224 -3.77 -10.10 -14.64
N GLY A 225 -2.99 -9.82 -13.59
CA GLY A 225 -1.59 -10.15 -13.45
C GLY A 225 -1.33 -11.61 -13.09
N SER A 226 -0.07 -11.90 -12.79
CA SER A 226 0.45 -13.23 -12.49
C SER A 226 -0.11 -13.80 -11.19
N GLU A 227 -0.50 -12.94 -10.24
CA GLU A 227 -1.17 -13.33 -9.01
C GLU A 227 -2.63 -13.79 -9.21
N GLY A 228 -3.30 -13.30 -10.26
CA GLY A 228 -4.70 -13.59 -10.56
C GLY A 228 -4.84 -14.49 -11.80
N LEU A 229 -5.48 -13.95 -12.84
CA LEU A 229 -5.88 -14.66 -14.06
C LEU A 229 -4.72 -14.91 -15.05
N GLY A 230 -3.53 -14.33 -14.83
CA GLY A 230 -2.35 -14.57 -15.65
C GLY A 230 -2.41 -14.01 -17.07
N VAL A 231 -3.30 -13.04 -17.33
CA VAL A 231 -3.42 -12.38 -18.65
C VAL A 231 -2.20 -11.51 -18.96
N VAL A 232 -1.63 -10.89 -17.93
CA VAL A 232 -0.44 -10.05 -18.00
C VAL A 232 0.73 -10.79 -17.36
N GLY A 233 1.85 -10.90 -18.08
CA GLY A 233 3.07 -11.53 -17.57
C GLY A 233 3.80 -10.67 -16.52
N LEU A 234 4.55 -11.33 -15.65
CA LEU A 234 5.23 -10.75 -14.47
C LEU A 234 6.06 -9.48 -14.76
N THR A 235 6.74 -9.42 -15.91
CA THR A 235 7.54 -8.25 -16.30
C THR A 235 6.69 -7.01 -16.55
N ILE A 236 5.57 -7.14 -17.27
CA ILE A 236 4.66 -6.02 -17.54
C ILE A 236 3.92 -5.66 -16.25
N GLU A 237 3.50 -6.66 -15.48
CA GLU A 237 2.88 -6.46 -14.19
C GLU A 237 3.76 -5.63 -13.24
N THR A 238 5.03 -6.03 -13.09
CA THR A 238 6.01 -5.32 -12.26
C THR A 238 6.26 -3.90 -12.73
N ALA A 239 6.30 -3.67 -14.04
CA ALA A 239 6.39 -2.33 -14.62
C ALA A 239 5.17 -1.47 -14.24
N GLY A 240 3.96 -2.04 -14.34
CA GLY A 240 2.72 -1.37 -13.97
C GLY A 240 2.68 -0.98 -12.50
N PHE A 241 3.03 -1.91 -11.59
CA PHE A 241 3.12 -1.58 -10.16
C PHE A 241 4.19 -0.52 -9.87
N ALA A 242 5.34 -0.55 -10.53
CA ALA A 242 6.37 0.48 -10.36
C ALA A 242 5.86 1.89 -10.75
N VAL A 243 5.12 2.00 -11.85
CA VAL A 243 4.50 3.27 -12.27
C VAL A 243 3.43 3.73 -11.28
N LEU A 244 2.56 2.80 -10.86
CA LEU A 244 1.51 3.10 -9.88
C LEU A 244 2.10 3.56 -8.55
N ASP A 245 3.13 2.87 -8.05
CA ASP A 245 3.79 3.18 -6.79
C ASP A 245 4.50 4.53 -6.85
N LEU A 246 5.32 4.79 -7.88
CA LEU A 246 6.03 6.05 -8.03
C LEU A 246 5.05 7.23 -8.09
N THR A 247 3.93 7.07 -8.80
CA THR A 247 2.92 8.12 -8.91
C THR A 247 2.16 8.29 -7.58
N ALA A 248 1.74 7.20 -6.94
CA ALA A 248 0.97 7.23 -5.70
C ALA A 248 1.78 7.66 -4.47
N LYS A 249 3.10 7.55 -4.51
CA LYS A 249 3.99 7.90 -3.38
C LYS A 249 4.76 9.19 -3.66
N VAL A 250 5.61 9.20 -4.69
CA VAL A 250 6.44 10.37 -5.01
C VAL A 250 5.60 11.46 -5.67
N GLY A 251 4.75 11.11 -6.64
CA GLY A 251 3.85 12.07 -7.28
C GLY A 251 2.87 12.71 -6.29
N PHE A 252 2.23 11.89 -5.45
CA PHE A 252 1.40 12.34 -4.34
C PHE A 252 2.16 13.30 -3.41
N GLY A 253 3.35 12.91 -2.93
CA GLY A 253 4.15 13.73 -2.02
C GLY A 253 4.58 15.06 -2.61
N ILE A 254 4.93 15.11 -3.90
CA ILE A 254 5.25 16.36 -4.61
C ILE A 254 4.05 17.31 -4.62
N ILE A 255 2.85 16.79 -4.86
CA ILE A 255 1.63 17.60 -4.87
C ILE A 255 1.31 18.11 -3.45
N LEU A 256 1.34 17.21 -2.47
CA LEU A 256 1.02 17.53 -1.07
C LEU A 256 1.96 18.59 -0.49
N LEU A 257 3.27 18.46 -0.70
CA LEU A 257 4.29 19.33 -0.08
C LEU A 257 4.55 20.63 -0.86
N ARG A 258 3.79 20.89 -1.95
CA ARG A 258 4.03 22.02 -2.84
C ARG A 258 3.75 23.38 -2.22
N SER A 259 2.70 23.50 -1.40
CA SER A 259 2.23 24.78 -0.86
C SER A 259 2.32 24.78 0.67
N HIS A 260 3.24 25.59 1.21
CA HIS A 260 3.44 25.69 2.66
C HIS A 260 2.25 26.34 3.36
N SER A 261 1.57 27.30 2.72
CA SER A 261 0.37 27.95 3.26
C SER A 261 -0.79 26.98 3.49
N ILE A 262 -0.96 25.99 2.61
CA ILE A 262 -2.00 24.95 2.72
C ILE A 262 -1.77 24.06 3.95
N LEU A 263 -0.51 23.76 4.24
CA LEU A 263 -0.13 22.92 5.38
C LEU A 263 -0.26 23.68 6.70
N GLU A 264 -0.24 25.02 6.67
CA GLU A 264 -0.45 25.90 7.82
C GLU A 264 -1.94 26.21 8.08
N SER A 265 -2.74 26.49 7.04
CA SER A 265 -4.09 27.08 7.14
C SER A 265 -5.20 26.14 7.61
N SER A 266 -5.07 24.84 7.37
CA SER A 266 -6.12 23.83 7.66
C SER A 266 -6.42 23.57 9.15
N ALA A 267 -5.94 24.44 10.05
CA ALA A 267 -6.21 24.41 11.49
C ALA A 267 -7.05 25.59 12.00
N ALA A 268 -7.42 26.57 11.17
CA ALA A 268 -8.22 27.71 11.61
C ALA A 268 -9.72 27.48 11.32
N PRO A 269 -10.57 27.22 12.33
CA PRO A 269 -12.00 27.46 12.16
C PRO A 269 -12.18 28.94 11.81
N SER A 270 -12.89 29.20 10.73
CA SER A 270 -13.25 30.55 10.33
C SER A 270 -14.10 31.21 11.42
N GLY A 271 -13.51 32.16 12.15
CA GLY A 271 -14.24 33.22 12.84
C GLY A 271 -14.24 33.18 14.37
N GLU A 272 -13.11 33.53 14.99
CA GLU A 272 -13.18 34.44 16.14
C GLU A 272 -13.28 35.85 15.58
N ALA A 273 -14.51 36.29 15.31
CA ALA A 273 -14.78 37.71 15.21
C ALA A 273 -14.50 38.29 16.61
N THR A 274 -13.34 38.93 16.76
CA THR A 274 -13.06 39.83 17.88
C THR A 274 -14.23 40.79 18.02
N THR A 275 -15.07 40.54 19.01
CA THR A 275 -15.99 41.52 19.58
C THR A 275 -15.11 42.61 20.17
N ALA A 276 -14.87 43.66 19.39
CA ALA A 276 -14.40 44.93 19.93
C ALA A 276 -15.61 45.60 20.61
N ASP A 277 -15.77 45.33 21.90
CA ASP A 277 -16.39 46.27 22.82
C ASP A 277 -15.35 47.35 23.14
N ASP A 278 -15.59 48.56 22.63
CA ASP A 278 -15.57 49.85 23.35
C ASP A 278 -15.72 51.04 22.37
#